data_AF-A0A1E4R204-F1
#
_entry.id   AF-A0A1E4R204-F1
#
_cell.length_a   1.000
_cell.length_b   1.000
_cell.length_c   1.000
_cell.angle_alpha   90.00
_cell.angle_beta   90.00
_cell.angle_gamma   90.00
#
_symmetry.space_group_name_H-M   'P 1'
#
loop_
_entity.id
_entity.type
_entity.pdbx_description
1 polymer ?
#
loop_
_entity_poly.entity_id
_entity_poly.type
_entity_poly.pdbx_seq_one_letter_code
_entity_poly.pdbx_strand_id
1 'polypeptide(L)'
;MTNKALSTLMATAITATLVLPVSTAHASSLLNQSSLNEEQVQVAGTKKVVGDAVTIRNITKDTVITSNGTFKIHKDLKPLFNNSNKVALTNALATIVVKNGQISDVTSLTLNKAGTNKKSVYFDAGDAQISGDLTVNADYVKIHNVTVDGQLIITNRVKKNITLDDVFVGDTITLKPLITKKTNWLYVTLRDMKSSNIKLARTKVNVSSDQTLSKIDVVGKVLSSEVIANVEKLTIDVEEDFNLYGEGKIEQIIVKGGSKVALDSDHQVSKVQVDDKSVSVILPVIDKKELNTLLASIPYVQVSINGYDILTTDKWTTQTDRNIFDSAVTSARTVANNNSASQEQVKNAITRYKNALVGYQAAQKSGLKYGYGDKASLQSLIHSVSYVTVSWNGSDVSYNTPWTTQAERNAIDSAVSTAQTVVNNYYATQTDIANAINNLNNAIGTYKSAYKYGNNGYYVDKTYLESLITSASNGMVPISHNGDGSDIFNNIQWTSEYELSMLNYSIEQARFIVNNYSATQTEVSNAYNNLINAYDKYNNAKRYGLKPY
;
A
#
# COMPACT_ATOMS: atom_id res chain seq x y z
N MET A 1 23.66 -23.54 50.05
CA MET A 1 22.80 -22.55 50.74
C MET A 1 21.39 -22.73 50.23
N THR A 2 20.51 -23.10 51.14
CA THR A 2 19.07 -23.26 50.97
C THR A 2 18.39 -21.92 50.70
N ASN A 3 17.52 -21.83 49.70
CA ASN A 3 16.23 -21.18 49.91
C ASN A 3 15.17 -21.68 48.94
N LYS A 4 14.07 -22.14 49.56
CA LYS A 4 12.80 -22.54 48.98
C LYS A 4 12.02 -21.31 48.50
N ALA A 5 11.34 -21.43 47.37
CA ALA A 5 10.01 -20.86 47.19
C ALA A 5 9.22 -21.75 46.20
N LEU A 6 8.13 -22.30 46.73
CA LEU A 6 7.10 -23.15 46.11
C LEU A 6 6.09 -22.22 45.42
N SER A 7 5.67 -22.45 44.17
CA SER A 7 4.36 -22.99 43.74
C SER A 7 4.10 -22.38 42.34
N THR A 8 3.36 -22.87 41.35
CA THR A 8 2.33 -23.89 41.18
C THR A 8 2.34 -24.25 39.68
N LEU A 9 2.37 -25.54 39.32
CA LEU A 9 2.35 -26.00 37.93
C LEU A 9 1.05 -26.81 37.74
N MET A 10 0.04 -26.21 37.12
CA MET A 10 -1.19 -26.89 36.71
C MET A 10 -1.03 -27.32 35.26
N ALA A 11 -0.87 -28.62 35.07
CA ALA A 11 -0.91 -29.29 33.78
C ALA A 11 -2.37 -29.56 33.40
N THR A 12 -2.80 -29.08 32.23
CA THR A 12 -4.07 -29.49 31.62
C THR A 12 -3.75 -30.41 30.45
N ALA A 13 -4.19 -31.66 30.59
CA ALA A 13 -3.98 -32.75 29.65
C ALA A 13 -4.76 -32.54 28.35
N ILE A 14 -4.05 -32.66 27.22
CA ILE A 14 -4.60 -32.85 25.89
C ILE A 14 -4.77 -34.36 25.71
N THR A 15 -6.00 -34.87 25.79
CA THR A 15 -6.29 -36.26 25.40
C THR A 15 -6.39 -36.33 23.88
N ALA A 16 -5.36 -36.90 23.28
CA ALA A 16 -5.36 -37.43 21.93
C ALA A 16 -6.28 -38.67 21.87
N THR A 17 -7.24 -38.69 20.94
CA THR A 17 -8.01 -39.90 20.65
C THR A 17 -7.50 -40.51 19.34
N LEU A 18 -7.06 -41.75 19.53
CA LEU A 18 -6.49 -42.72 18.60
C LEU A 18 -7.44 -43.00 17.41
N VAL A 19 -6.88 -43.03 16.20
CA VAL A 19 -7.48 -43.66 15.02
C VAL A 19 -6.82 -45.03 14.81
N LEU A 20 -7.61 -46.05 14.45
CA LEU A 20 -7.35 -47.20 13.52
C LEU A 20 -8.43 -48.31 13.77
N PRO A 21 -8.66 -49.29 12.88
CA PRO A 21 -9.36 -49.21 11.59
C PRO A 21 -10.54 -50.24 11.41
N VAL A 22 -11.35 -50.00 10.36
CA VAL A 22 -12.25 -50.85 9.53
C VAL A 22 -12.69 -52.25 10.00
N SER A 23 -14.01 -52.53 9.95
CA SER A 23 -14.55 -53.84 9.50
C SER A 23 -16.05 -53.78 9.15
N THR A 24 -16.36 -54.28 7.95
CA THR A 24 -17.69 -54.56 7.38
C THR A 24 -18.33 -55.82 7.98
N ALA A 25 -19.63 -55.84 8.29
CA ALA A 25 -20.52 -57.00 8.11
C ALA A 25 -21.99 -56.72 8.48
N HIS A 26 -22.87 -57.34 7.70
CA HIS A 26 -24.33 -57.39 7.79
C HIS A 26 -24.86 -58.25 8.96
N ALA A 27 -26.14 -57.98 9.30
CA ALA A 27 -27.22 -58.94 9.63
C ALA A 27 -27.79 -58.97 11.07
N SER A 28 -29.07 -58.58 11.15
CA SER A 28 -30.21 -59.21 11.85
C SER A 28 -30.23 -59.48 13.36
N SER A 29 -31.11 -58.71 14.02
CA SER A 29 -32.26 -59.14 14.85
C SER A 29 -32.10 -59.74 16.26
N LEU A 30 -32.90 -59.14 17.16
CA LEU A 30 -33.61 -59.64 18.35
C LEU A 30 -32.99 -59.44 19.77
N LEU A 31 -33.61 -58.48 20.46
CA LEU A 31 -34.12 -58.48 21.86
C LEU A 31 -33.20 -58.95 22.99
N ASN A 32 -32.86 -58.02 23.91
CA ASN A 32 -33.48 -58.03 25.24
C ASN A 32 -33.31 -56.69 25.98
N GLN A 33 -34.34 -56.32 26.74
CA GLN A 33 -34.55 -55.04 27.42
C GLN A 33 -33.71 -54.88 28.70
N SER A 34 -33.29 -53.65 28.99
CA SER A 34 -33.44 -53.07 30.33
C SER A 34 -33.33 -51.53 30.29
N SER A 35 -34.47 -50.92 30.57
CA SER A 35 -34.84 -49.52 30.80
C SER A 35 -33.80 -48.62 31.50
N LEU A 36 -33.57 -47.44 30.92
CA LEU A 36 -33.38 -46.19 31.67
C LEU A 36 -34.18 -45.08 30.95
N ASN A 37 -34.94 -44.35 31.75
CA ASN A 37 -36.02 -43.44 31.35
C ASN A 37 -35.54 -42.26 30.49
N GLU A 38 -36.05 -42.19 29.26
CA GLU A 38 -36.24 -40.93 28.55
C GLU A 38 -37.74 -40.63 28.56
N GLU A 39 -38.10 -39.46 29.07
CA GLU A 39 -39.44 -38.89 28.92
C GLU A 39 -39.73 -38.71 27.43
N GLN A 40 -40.44 -39.69 26.86
CA GLN A 40 -41.07 -39.57 25.56
C GLN A 40 -42.13 -38.47 25.64
N VAL A 41 -41.79 -37.27 25.19
CA VAL A 41 -42.79 -36.42 24.54
C VAL A 41 -43.11 -37.12 23.21
N GLN A 42 -44.07 -38.03 23.24
CA GLN A 42 -44.77 -38.47 22.04
C GLN A 42 -45.33 -37.23 21.38
N VAL A 43 -44.72 -36.80 20.27
CA VAL A 43 -45.38 -35.90 19.33
C VAL A 43 -46.50 -36.73 18.73
N ALA A 44 -47.66 -36.68 19.38
CA ALA A 44 -48.91 -37.18 18.84
C ALA A 44 -49.06 -36.56 17.46
N GLY A 45 -48.96 -37.38 16.41
CA GLY A 45 -49.35 -36.95 15.07
C GLY A 45 -50.73 -36.34 15.18
N THR A 46 -50.84 -35.04 14.87
CA THR A 46 -52.09 -34.30 14.93
C THR A 46 -53.12 -35.07 14.11
N LYS A 47 -54.12 -35.61 14.81
CA LYS A 47 -55.21 -36.35 14.19
C LYS A 47 -55.91 -35.36 13.25
N LYS A 48 -55.69 -35.49 11.93
CA LYS A 48 -56.22 -34.58 10.90
C LYS A 48 -57.72 -34.45 11.11
N VAL A 49 -58.18 -33.26 11.49
CA VAL A 49 -59.59 -33.03 11.83
C VAL A 49 -60.40 -33.27 10.56
N VAL A 50 -61.32 -34.24 10.59
CA VAL A 50 -62.21 -34.53 9.46
C VAL A 50 -63.24 -33.43 9.39
N GLY A 51 -63.28 -32.70 8.28
CA GLY A 51 -64.25 -31.65 8.01
C GLY A 51 -65.12 -31.98 6.80
N ASP A 52 -66.15 -31.17 6.58
CA ASP A 52 -67.10 -31.32 5.48
C ASP A 52 -66.64 -30.51 4.27
N ALA A 53 -66.59 -31.14 3.10
CA ALA A 53 -66.30 -30.47 1.84
C ALA A 53 -67.50 -29.61 1.40
N VAL A 54 -67.23 -28.35 1.09
CA VAL A 54 -68.23 -27.36 0.71
C VAL A 54 -67.75 -26.46 -0.43
N THR A 55 -68.71 -25.89 -1.17
CA THR A 55 -68.46 -24.72 -2.03
C THR A 55 -68.99 -23.47 -1.34
N ILE A 56 -68.15 -22.44 -1.19
CA ILE A 56 -68.58 -21.15 -0.62
C ILE A 56 -69.35 -20.38 -1.71
N ARG A 57 -70.62 -20.07 -1.42
CA ARG A 57 -71.51 -19.34 -2.34
C ARG A 57 -71.57 -17.85 -2.03
N ASN A 58 -71.60 -17.48 -0.75
CA ASN A 58 -71.64 -16.08 -0.31
C ASN A 58 -71.17 -15.97 1.15
N ILE A 59 -70.78 -14.76 1.56
CA ILE A 59 -70.34 -14.43 2.91
C ILE A 59 -71.10 -13.19 3.38
N THR A 60 -71.53 -13.19 4.64
CA THR A 60 -72.09 -12.02 5.33
C THR A 60 -71.20 -11.67 6.53
N LYS A 61 -71.62 -10.72 7.37
CA LYS A 61 -70.86 -10.32 8.57
C LYS A 61 -70.62 -11.46 9.56
N ASP A 62 -71.58 -12.38 9.71
CA ASP A 62 -71.55 -13.41 10.76
C ASP A 62 -71.81 -14.83 10.23
N THR A 63 -72.10 -14.99 8.94
CA THR A 63 -72.38 -16.30 8.34
C THR A 63 -71.71 -16.52 6.99
N VAL A 64 -71.42 -17.79 6.71
CA VAL A 64 -70.98 -18.28 5.40
C VAL A 64 -72.10 -19.14 4.82
N ILE A 65 -72.51 -18.84 3.59
CA ILE A 65 -73.47 -19.62 2.83
C ILE A 65 -72.69 -20.56 1.92
N THR A 66 -72.94 -21.86 2.06
CA THR A 66 -72.22 -22.90 1.36
C THR A 66 -73.15 -23.81 0.54
N SER A 67 -72.59 -24.79 -0.16
CA SER A 67 -73.35 -25.90 -0.77
C SER A 67 -74.12 -26.75 0.24
N ASN A 68 -73.66 -26.81 1.49
CA ASN A 68 -74.21 -27.69 2.53
C ASN A 68 -75.06 -26.93 3.55
N GLY A 69 -75.36 -25.65 3.29
CA GLY A 69 -76.18 -24.80 4.16
C GLY A 69 -75.46 -23.54 4.62
N THR A 70 -76.07 -22.86 5.60
CA THR A 70 -75.58 -21.60 6.17
C THR A 70 -75.02 -21.86 7.57
N PHE A 71 -73.78 -21.46 7.81
CA PHE A 71 -73.09 -21.65 9.08
C PHE A 71 -72.69 -20.32 9.70
N LYS A 72 -72.68 -20.24 11.03
CA LYS A 72 -72.11 -19.10 11.76
C LYS A 72 -70.57 -19.14 11.72
N ILE A 73 -69.91 -18.02 11.91
CA ILE A 73 -68.44 -17.93 11.89
C ILE A 73 -67.90 -17.87 13.33
N HIS A 74 -66.98 -18.78 13.68
CA HIS A 74 -66.24 -18.67 14.94
C HIS A 74 -65.36 -17.42 14.95
N LYS A 75 -65.16 -16.80 16.12
CA LYS A 75 -64.47 -15.49 16.25
C LYS A 75 -63.10 -15.45 15.56
N ASP A 76 -62.32 -16.53 15.64
CA ASP A 76 -60.95 -16.60 15.13
C ASP A 76 -60.90 -16.70 13.58
N LEU A 77 -62.02 -17.08 12.95
CA LEU A 77 -62.15 -17.16 11.49
C LEU A 77 -62.89 -15.97 10.88
N LYS A 78 -63.33 -15.00 11.70
CA LYS A 78 -63.98 -13.78 11.21
C LYS A 78 -63.10 -12.97 10.25
N PRO A 79 -61.78 -12.82 10.51
CA PRO A 79 -60.90 -12.15 9.56
C PRO A 79 -60.83 -12.86 8.20
N LEU A 80 -60.79 -14.20 8.19
CA LEU A 80 -60.82 -15.01 6.96
C LEU A 80 -62.15 -14.84 6.20
N PHE A 81 -63.28 -15.04 6.87
CA PHE A 81 -64.62 -14.92 6.28
C PHE A 81 -65.16 -13.48 6.36
N ASN A 82 -64.35 -12.51 5.96
CA ASN A 82 -64.72 -11.10 5.85
C ASN A 82 -65.40 -10.82 4.49
N ASN A 83 -66.32 -9.85 4.46
CA ASN A 83 -66.93 -9.35 3.24
C ASN A 83 -65.89 -8.77 2.24
N SER A 84 -64.75 -8.25 2.71
CA SER A 84 -63.64 -7.85 1.83
C SER A 84 -63.10 -9.01 0.98
N ASN A 85 -63.10 -10.22 1.53
CA ASN A 85 -62.65 -11.45 0.87
C ASN A 85 -63.71 -12.12 0.00
N LYS A 86 -64.91 -11.55 -0.10
CA LYS A 86 -66.05 -12.14 -0.82
C LYS A 86 -65.68 -12.50 -2.27
N VAL A 87 -64.92 -11.66 -2.97
CA VAL A 87 -64.51 -11.93 -4.36
C VAL A 87 -63.60 -13.15 -4.44
N ALA A 88 -62.63 -13.28 -3.53
CA ALA A 88 -61.71 -14.41 -3.50
C ALA A 88 -62.40 -15.72 -3.10
N LEU A 89 -63.36 -15.64 -2.18
CA LEU A 89 -64.03 -16.80 -1.60
C LEU A 89 -65.27 -17.27 -2.36
N THR A 90 -65.83 -16.46 -3.26
CA THR A 90 -66.96 -16.89 -4.10
C THR A 90 -66.53 -18.02 -5.03
N ASN A 91 -67.24 -19.15 -4.98
CA ASN A 91 -66.89 -20.42 -5.66
C ASN A 91 -65.56 -21.04 -5.22
N ALA A 92 -65.02 -20.62 -4.06
CA ALA A 92 -63.94 -21.33 -3.43
C ALA A 92 -64.46 -22.68 -2.90
N LEU A 93 -63.60 -23.69 -2.98
CA LEU A 93 -63.85 -24.99 -2.34
C LEU A 93 -63.19 -24.96 -0.97
N ALA A 94 -63.88 -25.42 0.06
CA ALA A 94 -63.31 -25.49 1.39
C ALA A 94 -63.66 -26.82 2.06
N THR A 95 -62.82 -27.25 2.99
CA THR A 95 -63.16 -28.30 3.97
C THR A 95 -63.27 -27.61 5.32
N ILE A 96 -64.48 -27.60 5.89
CA ILE A 96 -64.80 -26.86 7.12
C ILE A 96 -65.12 -27.80 8.26
N VAL A 97 -64.70 -27.44 9.47
CA VAL A 97 -65.08 -28.18 10.69
C VAL A 97 -66.16 -27.40 11.40
N VAL A 98 -67.35 -27.97 11.51
CA VAL A 98 -68.49 -27.32 12.15
C VAL A 98 -68.67 -27.85 13.58
N LYS A 99 -68.66 -26.95 14.55
CA LYS A 99 -68.98 -27.24 15.96
C LYS A 99 -70.10 -26.31 16.41
N ASN A 100 -71.16 -26.87 16.99
CA ASN A 100 -72.32 -26.10 17.49
C ASN A 100 -72.93 -25.15 16.43
N GLY A 101 -72.98 -25.59 15.16
CA GLY A 101 -73.49 -24.78 14.03
C GLY A 101 -72.59 -23.63 13.59
N GLN A 102 -71.35 -23.56 14.11
CA GLN A 102 -70.34 -22.57 13.72
C GLN A 102 -69.17 -23.24 13.01
N ILE A 103 -68.65 -22.62 11.96
CA ILE A 103 -67.36 -23.00 11.37
C ILE A 103 -66.28 -22.65 12.38
N SER A 104 -65.65 -23.69 12.92
CA SER A 104 -64.62 -23.60 13.96
C SER A 104 -63.21 -23.74 13.40
N ASP A 105 -63.05 -24.34 12.23
CA ASP A 105 -61.76 -24.54 11.58
C ASP A 105 -61.93 -24.69 10.05
N VAL A 106 -60.85 -24.43 9.30
CA VAL A 106 -60.74 -24.64 7.85
C VAL A 106 -59.52 -25.53 7.59
N THR A 107 -59.75 -26.76 7.18
CA THR A 107 -58.68 -27.75 6.95
C THR A 107 -58.24 -27.86 5.49
N SER A 108 -58.95 -27.19 4.58
CA SER A 108 -58.50 -26.92 3.22
C SER A 108 -59.28 -25.75 2.63
N LEU A 109 -58.62 -24.89 1.86
CA LEU A 109 -59.26 -23.80 1.11
C LEU A 109 -58.65 -23.71 -0.28
N THR A 110 -59.48 -23.67 -1.32
CA THR A 110 -59.07 -23.50 -2.71
C THR A 110 -59.68 -22.24 -3.30
N LEU A 111 -58.84 -21.27 -3.63
CA LEU A 111 -59.23 -20.02 -4.27
C LEU A 111 -59.29 -20.21 -5.79
N ASN A 112 -60.48 -20.08 -6.36
CA ASN A 112 -60.74 -20.33 -7.79
C ASN A 112 -60.94 -19.06 -8.63
N LYS A 113 -61.02 -17.88 -8.00
CA LYS A 113 -61.32 -16.64 -8.71
C LYS A 113 -60.05 -15.98 -9.23
N ALA A 114 -60.00 -15.80 -10.56
CA ALA A 114 -58.90 -15.08 -11.21
C ALA A 114 -59.09 -13.56 -11.16
N GLY A 115 -58.00 -12.85 -10.95
CA GLY A 115 -57.88 -11.42 -11.23
C GLY A 115 -57.34 -11.14 -12.64
N THR A 116 -56.87 -9.92 -12.83
CA THR A 116 -56.21 -9.43 -14.04
C THR A 116 -54.99 -8.60 -13.64
N ASN A 117 -54.12 -8.27 -14.60
CA ASN A 117 -52.98 -7.38 -14.37
C ASN A 117 -53.37 -5.97 -13.87
N LYS A 118 -54.57 -5.49 -14.18
CA LYS A 118 -55.10 -4.21 -13.72
C LYS A 118 -55.85 -4.31 -12.39
N LYS A 119 -56.38 -5.49 -12.07
CA LYS A 119 -57.24 -5.71 -10.91
C LYS A 119 -57.03 -7.12 -10.36
N SER A 120 -56.17 -7.24 -9.36
CA SER A 120 -55.96 -8.47 -8.61
C SER A 120 -57.18 -8.85 -7.78
N VAL A 121 -57.28 -10.14 -7.45
CA VAL A 121 -58.20 -10.66 -6.43
C VAL A 121 -57.45 -10.69 -5.11
N TYR A 122 -57.96 -10.00 -4.10
CA TYR A 122 -57.36 -9.93 -2.77
C TYR A 122 -58.02 -10.93 -1.83
N PHE A 123 -57.19 -11.64 -1.08
CA PHE A 123 -57.57 -12.50 0.03
C PHE A 123 -56.70 -12.13 1.23
N ASP A 124 -57.25 -11.31 2.12
CA ASP A 124 -56.59 -10.83 3.33
C ASP A 124 -57.26 -11.50 4.54
N ALA A 125 -56.59 -12.49 5.12
CA ALA A 125 -57.19 -13.28 6.17
C ALA A 125 -56.98 -12.69 7.57
N GLY A 126 -56.39 -11.49 7.70
CA GLY A 126 -56.20 -10.78 8.99
C GLY A 126 -55.67 -11.68 10.12
N ASP A 127 -54.59 -12.40 9.82
CA ASP A 127 -53.89 -13.36 10.69
C ASP A 127 -54.67 -14.62 11.08
N ALA A 128 -55.80 -14.88 10.41
CA ALA A 128 -56.53 -16.12 10.63
C ALA A 128 -55.72 -17.34 10.20
N GLN A 129 -55.98 -18.45 10.89
CA GLN A 129 -55.32 -19.73 10.67
C GLN A 129 -56.15 -20.64 9.77
N ILE A 130 -55.46 -21.31 8.84
CA ILE A 130 -55.95 -22.44 8.07
C ILE A 130 -55.14 -23.65 8.54
N SER A 131 -55.78 -24.56 9.27
CA SER A 131 -55.12 -25.74 9.88
C SER A 131 -54.68 -26.81 8.87
N GLY A 132 -54.84 -26.55 7.58
CA GLY A 132 -54.41 -27.45 6.50
C GLY A 132 -53.98 -26.69 5.26
N ASP A 133 -54.34 -27.17 4.08
CA ASP A 133 -53.75 -26.68 2.83
C ASP A 133 -54.51 -25.47 2.24
N LEU A 134 -53.76 -24.46 1.79
CA LEU A 134 -54.29 -23.36 0.99
C LEU A 134 -53.88 -23.54 -0.48
N THR A 135 -54.84 -23.69 -1.37
CA THR A 135 -54.61 -23.86 -2.81
C THR A 135 -55.01 -22.60 -3.59
N VAL A 136 -54.12 -22.11 -4.44
CA VAL A 136 -54.40 -21.02 -5.39
C VAL A 136 -54.50 -21.60 -6.79
N ASN A 137 -55.69 -21.49 -7.38
CA ASN A 137 -56.03 -22.14 -8.64
C ASN A 137 -56.32 -21.13 -9.77
N ALA A 138 -55.90 -19.88 -9.60
CA ALA A 138 -56.21 -18.80 -10.51
C ALA A 138 -55.14 -17.69 -10.53
N ASP A 139 -55.07 -16.95 -11.64
CA ASP A 139 -54.10 -15.86 -11.85
C ASP A 139 -54.41 -14.58 -11.06
N TYR A 140 -53.38 -13.80 -10.77
CA TYR A 140 -53.45 -12.46 -10.17
C TYR A 140 -54.17 -12.45 -8.81
N VAL A 141 -53.93 -13.49 -8.01
CA VAL A 141 -54.38 -13.56 -6.62
C VAL A 141 -53.30 -12.97 -5.72
N LYS A 142 -53.70 -12.13 -4.77
CA LYS A 142 -52.85 -11.62 -3.70
C LYS A 142 -53.36 -12.15 -2.37
N ILE A 143 -52.50 -12.88 -1.66
CA ILE A 143 -52.78 -13.43 -0.35
C ILE A 143 -52.05 -12.58 0.68
N HIS A 144 -52.75 -12.21 1.74
CA HIS A 144 -52.24 -11.35 2.79
C HIS A 144 -52.65 -11.83 4.19
N ASN A 145 -51.78 -11.65 5.18
CA ASN A 145 -52.01 -11.90 6.61
C ASN A 145 -52.70 -13.25 6.88
N VAL A 146 -52.05 -14.36 6.56
CA VAL A 146 -52.64 -15.69 6.80
C VAL A 146 -51.59 -16.66 7.31
N THR A 147 -52.00 -17.49 8.28
CA THR A 147 -51.20 -18.63 8.76
C THR A 147 -51.76 -19.90 8.14
N VAL A 148 -50.93 -20.64 7.39
CA VAL A 148 -51.28 -21.91 6.76
C VAL A 148 -50.42 -23.00 7.39
N ASP A 149 -51.02 -23.89 8.20
CA ASP A 149 -50.25 -24.94 8.88
C ASP A 149 -49.77 -26.03 7.91
N GLY A 150 -50.53 -26.25 6.82
CA GLY A 150 -50.21 -27.19 5.77
C GLY A 150 -49.36 -26.58 4.65
N GLN A 151 -49.62 -27.03 3.43
CA GLN A 151 -48.95 -26.52 2.24
C GLN A 151 -49.73 -25.37 1.60
N LEU A 152 -48.98 -24.44 1.00
CA LEU A 152 -49.54 -23.49 0.05
C LEU A 152 -49.29 -24.00 -1.37
N ILE A 153 -50.35 -24.36 -2.08
CA ILE A 153 -50.27 -25.02 -3.39
C ILE A 153 -50.65 -24.05 -4.50
N ILE A 154 -49.69 -23.74 -5.37
CA ILE A 154 -49.91 -22.96 -6.59
C ILE A 154 -50.11 -23.95 -7.73
N THR A 155 -51.33 -24.06 -8.25
CA THR A 155 -51.65 -25.06 -9.28
C THR A 155 -51.11 -24.66 -10.65
N ASN A 156 -51.16 -25.60 -11.59
CA ASN A 156 -50.82 -25.37 -12.99
C ASN A 156 -51.78 -24.40 -13.73
N ARG A 157 -52.87 -23.97 -13.07
CA ARG A 157 -53.80 -22.96 -13.60
C ARG A 157 -53.31 -21.54 -13.38
N VAL A 158 -52.43 -21.30 -12.41
CA VAL A 158 -51.80 -20.00 -12.17
C VAL A 158 -50.67 -19.83 -13.18
N LYS A 159 -50.87 -19.05 -14.24
CA LYS A 159 -49.94 -18.94 -15.36
C LYS A 159 -49.10 -17.68 -15.35
N LYS A 160 -49.52 -16.62 -14.65
CA LYS A 160 -48.96 -15.27 -14.82
C LYS A 160 -48.38 -14.68 -13.55
N ASN A 161 -49.17 -14.53 -12.49
CA ASN A 161 -48.73 -13.80 -11.31
C ASN A 161 -49.48 -14.26 -10.05
N ILE A 162 -48.76 -14.30 -8.93
CA ILE A 162 -49.28 -14.42 -7.57
C ILE A 162 -48.41 -13.57 -6.63
N THR A 163 -49.03 -12.97 -5.61
CA THR A 163 -48.31 -12.30 -4.52
C THR A 163 -48.72 -12.91 -3.18
N LEU A 164 -47.74 -13.23 -2.35
CA LEU A 164 -47.91 -13.61 -0.95
C LEU A 164 -47.25 -12.50 -0.11
N ASP A 165 -48.00 -11.93 0.83
CA ASP A 165 -47.59 -10.77 1.60
C ASP A 165 -47.93 -10.99 3.09
N ASP A 166 -46.93 -11.13 3.96
CA ASP A 166 -47.09 -11.55 5.36
C ASP A 166 -47.90 -12.86 5.49
N VAL A 167 -47.43 -13.90 4.80
CA VAL A 167 -48.04 -15.23 4.85
C VAL A 167 -47.07 -16.20 5.53
N PHE A 168 -47.56 -16.92 6.54
CA PHE A 168 -46.81 -18.00 7.17
C PHE A 168 -47.26 -19.35 6.60
N VAL A 169 -46.31 -20.19 6.19
CA VAL A 169 -46.57 -21.54 5.68
C VAL A 169 -45.77 -22.54 6.51
N GLY A 170 -46.47 -23.42 7.23
CA GLY A 170 -45.88 -24.39 8.17
C GLY A 170 -45.11 -25.51 7.48
N ASP A 171 -45.51 -25.90 6.26
CA ASP A 171 -44.82 -26.92 5.47
C ASP A 171 -44.04 -26.30 4.29
N THR A 172 -44.66 -26.24 3.11
CA THR A 172 -43.97 -25.92 1.85
C THR A 172 -44.90 -25.17 0.90
N ILE A 173 -44.35 -24.18 0.19
CA ILE A 173 -44.98 -23.56 -0.97
C ILE A 173 -44.69 -24.43 -2.19
N THR A 174 -45.71 -25.10 -2.72
CA THR A 174 -45.57 -26.03 -3.84
C THR A 174 -46.07 -25.41 -5.14
N LEU A 175 -45.18 -25.26 -6.13
CA LEU A 175 -45.53 -24.89 -7.49
C LEU A 175 -45.67 -26.14 -8.36
N LYS A 176 -46.90 -26.45 -8.77
CA LYS A 176 -47.20 -27.66 -9.56
C LYS A 176 -46.72 -27.54 -11.02
N PRO A 177 -46.32 -28.68 -11.65
CA PRO A 177 -45.88 -28.70 -13.04
C PRO A 177 -46.96 -28.26 -14.01
N LEU A 178 -46.57 -27.56 -15.08
CA LEU A 178 -47.46 -27.26 -16.20
C LEU A 178 -47.70 -28.50 -17.06
N ILE A 179 -48.93 -28.63 -17.56
CA ILE A 179 -49.30 -29.69 -18.53
C ILE A 179 -49.10 -29.21 -19.99
N THR A 180 -48.74 -27.93 -20.19
CA THR A 180 -48.69 -27.30 -21.51
C THR A 180 -47.27 -27.16 -22.05
N LYS A 181 -47.07 -27.41 -23.36
CA LYS A 181 -45.76 -27.24 -24.02
C LYS A 181 -45.28 -25.79 -24.15
N LYS A 182 -46.19 -24.82 -24.30
CA LYS A 182 -45.85 -23.38 -24.40
C LYS A 182 -45.98 -22.71 -23.04
N THR A 183 -44.86 -22.22 -22.50
CA THR A 183 -44.79 -21.67 -21.14
C THR A 183 -44.26 -20.24 -21.16
N ASN A 184 -45.00 -19.35 -20.48
CA ASN A 184 -44.57 -17.99 -20.13
C ASN A 184 -44.07 -17.98 -18.68
N TRP A 185 -43.35 -16.93 -18.31
CA TRP A 185 -42.91 -16.71 -16.94
C TRP A 185 -44.10 -16.55 -15.98
N LEU A 186 -44.11 -17.35 -14.91
CA LEU A 186 -44.94 -17.12 -13.73
C LEU A 186 -44.13 -16.29 -12.74
N TYR A 187 -44.67 -15.15 -12.33
CA TYR A 187 -44.09 -14.29 -11.31
C TYR A 187 -44.69 -14.61 -9.94
N VAL A 188 -43.84 -15.03 -9.01
CA VAL A 188 -44.18 -15.29 -7.62
C VAL A 188 -43.46 -14.25 -6.76
N THR A 189 -44.24 -13.33 -6.19
CA THR A 189 -43.70 -12.29 -5.32
C THR A 189 -44.01 -12.65 -3.87
N LEU A 190 -42.97 -12.68 -3.05
CA LEU A 190 -42.99 -13.01 -1.64
C LEU A 190 -42.59 -11.75 -0.86
N ARG A 191 -43.48 -11.22 -0.03
CA ARG A 191 -43.24 -10.03 0.81
C ARG A 191 -43.44 -10.37 2.26
N ASP A 192 -42.52 -9.94 3.10
CA ASP A 192 -42.55 -10.16 4.55
C ASP A 192 -42.79 -11.65 4.94
N MET A 193 -42.34 -12.56 4.07
CA MET A 193 -42.49 -14.01 4.25
C MET A 193 -41.38 -14.52 5.18
N LYS A 194 -41.74 -15.03 6.36
CA LYS A 194 -40.76 -15.63 7.28
C LYS A 194 -40.38 -17.04 6.80
N SER A 195 -39.07 -17.29 6.66
CA SER A 195 -38.44 -18.62 6.53
C SER A 195 -39.24 -19.65 5.71
N SER A 196 -39.41 -19.37 4.42
CA SER A 196 -40.24 -20.21 3.53
C SER A 196 -39.44 -21.32 2.82
N ASN A 197 -40.03 -22.52 2.77
CA ASN A 197 -39.59 -23.63 1.93
C ASN A 197 -40.40 -23.64 0.63
N ILE A 198 -39.73 -23.76 -0.52
CA ILE A 198 -40.37 -23.75 -1.83
C ILE A 198 -40.02 -25.03 -2.58
N LYS A 199 -41.04 -25.70 -3.10
CA LYS A 199 -40.89 -26.79 -4.06
C LYS A 199 -41.31 -26.33 -5.44
N LEU A 200 -40.32 -26.17 -6.33
CA LEU A 200 -40.48 -25.68 -7.69
C LEU A 200 -40.42 -26.86 -8.66
N ALA A 201 -41.59 -27.32 -9.11
CA ALA A 201 -41.72 -28.41 -10.08
C ALA A 201 -42.14 -27.89 -11.47
N ARG A 202 -41.79 -26.64 -11.81
CA ARG A 202 -42.25 -25.94 -13.01
C ARG A 202 -41.17 -25.04 -13.60
N THR A 203 -40.95 -25.13 -14.91
CA THR A 203 -40.05 -24.22 -15.64
C THR A 203 -40.59 -22.79 -15.81
N LYS A 204 -39.68 -21.82 -15.97
CA LYS A 204 -39.97 -20.39 -16.15
C LYS A 204 -40.80 -19.83 -15.00
N VAL A 205 -40.30 -20.02 -13.79
CA VAL A 205 -40.83 -19.38 -12.59
C VAL A 205 -39.81 -18.35 -12.13
N ASN A 206 -40.27 -17.12 -11.97
CA ASN A 206 -39.55 -16.09 -11.24
C ASN A 206 -40.05 -16.11 -9.79
N VAL A 207 -39.14 -16.32 -8.85
CA VAL A 207 -39.39 -16.20 -7.41
C VAL A 207 -38.62 -14.99 -6.91
N SER A 208 -39.34 -13.98 -6.41
CA SER A 208 -38.74 -12.78 -5.82
C SER A 208 -39.15 -12.66 -4.36
N SER A 209 -38.19 -12.40 -3.47
CA SER A 209 -38.45 -12.18 -2.05
C SER A 209 -37.60 -11.07 -1.46
N ASP A 210 -38.19 -10.29 -0.56
CA ASP A 210 -37.52 -9.30 0.29
C ASP A 210 -36.89 -9.91 1.56
N GLN A 211 -37.25 -11.15 1.90
CA GLN A 211 -36.72 -11.91 3.01
C GLN A 211 -35.83 -13.07 2.52
N THR A 212 -35.04 -13.64 3.44
CA THR A 212 -34.24 -14.84 3.13
C THR A 212 -35.12 -16.08 3.13
N LEU A 213 -35.02 -16.87 2.06
CA LEU A 213 -35.72 -18.14 1.91
C LEU A 213 -34.87 -19.27 2.51
N SER A 214 -35.50 -20.12 3.31
CA SER A 214 -34.79 -21.24 3.96
C SER A 214 -34.41 -22.32 2.94
N LYS A 215 -35.31 -22.61 1.99
CA LYS A 215 -35.04 -23.66 1.01
C LYS A 215 -35.79 -23.48 -0.29
N ILE A 216 -35.13 -23.78 -1.40
CA ILE A 216 -35.78 -24.00 -2.70
C ILE A 216 -35.35 -25.36 -3.23
N ASP A 217 -36.30 -26.24 -3.50
CA ASP A 217 -36.10 -27.50 -4.20
C ASP A 217 -36.63 -27.39 -5.62
N VAL A 218 -35.73 -27.41 -6.60
CA VAL A 218 -36.05 -27.47 -8.02
C VAL A 218 -36.07 -28.93 -8.45
N VAL A 219 -37.23 -29.44 -8.87
CA VAL A 219 -37.42 -30.88 -9.09
C VAL A 219 -38.13 -31.23 -10.40
N GLY A 220 -37.75 -32.36 -10.99
CA GLY A 220 -38.40 -32.93 -12.18
C GLY A 220 -38.01 -32.21 -13.48
N LYS A 221 -38.97 -32.06 -14.40
CA LYS A 221 -38.74 -31.46 -15.74
C LYS A 221 -38.70 -29.93 -15.72
N VAL A 222 -37.77 -29.35 -14.97
CA VAL A 222 -37.54 -27.91 -14.89
C VAL A 222 -36.31 -27.55 -15.69
N LEU A 223 -36.49 -26.72 -16.72
CA LEU A 223 -35.39 -26.27 -17.60
C LEU A 223 -34.79 -24.94 -17.16
N SER A 224 -35.55 -24.13 -16.43
CA SER A 224 -35.09 -22.86 -15.92
C SER A 224 -35.95 -22.32 -14.79
N SER A 225 -35.29 -21.55 -13.91
CA SER A 225 -35.93 -20.70 -12.91
C SER A 225 -35.12 -19.42 -12.71
N GLU A 226 -35.81 -18.36 -12.33
CA GLU A 226 -35.19 -17.09 -11.93
C GLU A 226 -35.48 -16.88 -10.45
N VAL A 227 -34.44 -16.61 -9.67
CA VAL A 227 -34.53 -16.35 -8.24
C VAL A 227 -33.93 -14.98 -7.97
N ILE A 228 -34.72 -14.09 -7.37
CA ILE A 228 -34.31 -12.74 -6.97
C ILE A 228 -34.54 -12.66 -5.46
N ALA A 229 -33.67 -13.31 -4.71
CA ALA A 229 -33.80 -13.48 -3.25
C ALA A 229 -32.49 -13.99 -2.63
N ASN A 230 -32.35 -13.80 -1.31
CA ASN A 230 -31.37 -14.57 -0.55
C ASN A 230 -31.94 -15.96 -0.24
N VAL A 231 -31.11 -17.01 -0.34
CA VAL A 231 -31.52 -18.41 -0.14
C VAL A 231 -30.47 -19.14 0.70
N GLU A 232 -30.88 -19.77 1.80
CA GLU A 232 -29.97 -20.60 2.60
C GLU A 232 -29.58 -21.88 1.85
N LYS A 233 -30.56 -22.55 1.23
CA LYS A 233 -30.32 -23.81 0.51
C LYS A 233 -31.11 -23.94 -0.79
N LEU A 234 -30.42 -24.11 -1.90
CA LEU A 234 -30.98 -24.45 -3.20
C LEU A 234 -30.62 -25.89 -3.58
N THR A 235 -31.59 -26.77 -3.68
CA THR A 235 -31.41 -28.13 -4.22
C THR A 235 -31.88 -28.18 -5.67
N ILE A 236 -31.06 -28.71 -6.57
CA ILE A 236 -31.38 -28.89 -7.98
C ILE A 236 -31.36 -30.40 -8.26
N ASP A 237 -32.54 -30.97 -8.50
CA ASP A 237 -32.77 -32.39 -8.77
C ASP A 237 -33.68 -32.54 -9.99
N VAL A 238 -33.12 -32.17 -11.15
CA VAL A 238 -33.84 -32.09 -12.43
C VAL A 238 -33.53 -33.28 -13.32
N GLU A 239 -34.42 -33.55 -14.28
CA GLU A 239 -34.26 -34.66 -15.23
C GLU A 239 -33.45 -34.27 -16.48
N GLU A 240 -33.33 -32.97 -16.79
CA GLU A 240 -32.79 -32.44 -18.06
C GLU A 240 -31.77 -31.31 -17.79
N ASP A 241 -31.42 -30.54 -18.83
CA ASP A 241 -30.60 -29.33 -18.70
C ASP A 241 -31.35 -28.24 -17.90
N PHE A 242 -30.66 -27.54 -17.01
CA PHE A 242 -31.23 -26.50 -16.17
C PHE A 242 -30.36 -25.24 -16.12
N ASN A 243 -31.02 -24.08 -16.21
CA ASN A 243 -30.40 -22.77 -16.05
C ASN A 243 -31.00 -22.01 -14.87
N LEU A 244 -30.14 -21.59 -13.94
CA LEU A 244 -30.47 -20.64 -12.89
C LEU A 244 -30.24 -19.21 -13.38
N TYR A 245 -31.22 -18.33 -13.16
CA TYR A 245 -31.11 -16.90 -13.41
C TYR A 245 -31.39 -16.10 -12.14
N GLY A 246 -31.04 -14.81 -12.18
CA GLY A 246 -31.37 -13.84 -11.14
C GLY A 246 -30.18 -13.47 -10.26
N GLU A 247 -30.47 -12.90 -9.09
CA GLU A 247 -29.50 -12.24 -8.22
C GLU A 247 -29.85 -12.45 -6.73
N GLY A 248 -28.85 -12.28 -5.87
CA GLY A 248 -28.97 -12.46 -4.42
C GLY A 248 -27.82 -13.27 -3.85
N LYS A 249 -27.96 -13.74 -2.61
CA LYS A 249 -26.99 -14.64 -1.97
C LYS A 249 -27.55 -16.05 -1.89
N ILE A 250 -26.73 -17.05 -2.22
CA ILE A 250 -27.08 -18.46 -2.00
C ILE A 250 -26.00 -19.10 -1.14
N GLU A 251 -26.35 -19.50 0.08
CA GLU A 251 -25.36 -20.08 1.00
C GLU A 251 -24.92 -21.48 0.55
N GLN A 252 -25.86 -22.31 0.10
CA GLN A 252 -25.53 -23.63 -0.44
C GLN A 252 -26.37 -24.00 -1.65
N ILE A 253 -25.71 -24.41 -2.73
CA ILE A 253 -26.30 -25.12 -3.85
C ILE A 253 -25.93 -26.60 -3.76
N ILE A 254 -26.91 -27.48 -3.87
CA ILE A 254 -26.71 -28.93 -4.00
C ILE A 254 -27.31 -29.38 -5.33
N VAL A 255 -26.45 -29.88 -6.22
CA VAL A 255 -26.85 -30.44 -7.51
C VAL A 255 -26.90 -31.96 -7.40
N LYS A 256 -28.10 -32.53 -7.53
CA LYS A 256 -28.39 -33.97 -7.39
C LYS A 256 -28.72 -34.67 -8.71
N GLY A 257 -29.12 -33.92 -9.73
CA GLY A 257 -29.51 -34.47 -11.03
C GLY A 257 -29.48 -33.41 -12.13
N GLY A 258 -29.56 -33.89 -13.37
CA GLY A 258 -29.57 -33.09 -14.60
C GLY A 258 -28.50 -33.56 -15.60
N SER A 259 -28.58 -33.08 -16.83
CA SER A 259 -27.51 -33.31 -17.82
C SER A 259 -26.47 -32.20 -17.75
N LYS A 260 -26.90 -30.95 -17.95
CA LYS A 260 -26.11 -29.74 -17.73
C LYS A 260 -26.82 -28.80 -16.77
N VAL A 261 -26.13 -28.34 -15.73
CA VAL A 261 -26.65 -27.39 -14.76
C VAL A 261 -25.82 -26.12 -14.82
N ALA A 262 -26.40 -25.05 -15.37
CA ALA A 262 -25.77 -23.74 -15.43
C ALA A 262 -26.17 -22.90 -14.23
N LEU A 263 -25.17 -22.56 -13.42
CA LEU A 263 -25.27 -21.67 -12.26
C LEU A 263 -24.70 -20.27 -12.57
N ASP A 264 -24.52 -19.95 -13.86
CA ASP A 264 -24.03 -18.67 -14.38
C ASP A 264 -25.09 -17.57 -14.22
N SER A 265 -25.28 -17.18 -12.96
CA SER A 265 -26.21 -16.15 -12.51
C SER A 265 -25.45 -15.13 -11.68
N ASP A 266 -26.05 -13.97 -11.45
CA ASP A 266 -25.44 -12.88 -10.67
C ASP A 266 -25.46 -13.15 -9.15
N HIS A 267 -25.78 -14.38 -8.73
CA HIS A 267 -25.79 -14.77 -7.33
C HIS A 267 -24.39 -14.86 -6.73
N GLN A 268 -24.28 -14.38 -5.49
CA GLN A 268 -23.14 -14.65 -4.62
C GLN A 268 -23.33 -16.05 -3.99
N VAL A 269 -22.65 -17.05 -4.53
CA VAL A 269 -22.76 -18.44 -4.07
C VAL A 269 -21.62 -18.79 -3.11
N SER A 270 -21.95 -19.15 -1.86
CA SER A 270 -20.94 -19.50 -0.84
C SER A 270 -20.36 -20.91 -1.05
N LYS A 271 -21.23 -21.90 -1.32
CA LYS A 271 -20.84 -23.31 -1.51
C LYS A 271 -21.66 -23.98 -2.61
N VAL A 272 -20.98 -24.72 -3.50
CA VAL A 272 -21.61 -25.65 -4.45
C VAL A 272 -21.17 -27.08 -4.12
N GLN A 273 -22.14 -27.97 -4.03
CA GLN A 273 -21.97 -29.41 -3.85
C GLN A 273 -22.62 -30.14 -5.03
N VAL A 274 -21.91 -31.07 -5.63
CA VAL A 274 -22.41 -31.90 -6.74
C VAL A 274 -22.42 -33.35 -6.27
N ASP A 275 -23.63 -33.88 -6.05
CA ASP A 275 -23.84 -35.24 -5.54
C ASP A 275 -23.77 -36.27 -6.68
N ASP A 276 -24.35 -35.94 -7.84
CA ASP A 276 -24.29 -36.79 -9.04
C ASP A 276 -23.11 -36.38 -9.92
N LYS A 277 -22.11 -37.26 -9.97
CA LYS A 277 -20.86 -37.07 -10.72
C LYS A 277 -21.03 -37.06 -12.23
N SER A 278 -22.19 -37.50 -12.75
CA SER A 278 -22.49 -37.46 -14.18
C SER A 278 -22.95 -36.08 -14.66
N VAL A 279 -23.37 -35.19 -13.74
CA VAL A 279 -23.87 -33.86 -14.06
C VAL A 279 -22.73 -32.93 -14.44
N SER A 280 -22.86 -32.25 -15.58
CA SER A 280 -21.96 -31.16 -15.96
C SER A 280 -22.42 -29.84 -15.36
N VAL A 281 -21.74 -29.36 -14.32
CA VAL A 281 -22.08 -28.08 -13.67
C VAL A 281 -21.21 -26.94 -14.21
N ILE A 282 -21.84 -25.89 -14.70
CA ILE A 282 -21.19 -24.64 -15.09
C ILE A 282 -21.32 -23.67 -13.92
N LEU A 283 -20.20 -23.29 -13.32
CA LEU A 283 -20.15 -22.34 -12.21
C LEU A 283 -20.12 -20.89 -12.73
N PRO A 284 -20.60 -19.92 -11.94
CA PRO A 284 -20.44 -18.50 -12.29
C PRO A 284 -18.95 -18.15 -12.42
N VAL A 285 -18.62 -17.24 -13.34
CA VAL A 285 -17.25 -16.77 -13.51
C VAL A 285 -16.86 -15.93 -12.30
N ILE A 286 -15.96 -16.47 -11.47
CA ILE A 286 -15.52 -15.81 -10.24
C ILE A 286 -14.45 -14.78 -10.55
N ASP A 287 -14.70 -13.52 -10.16
CA ASP A 287 -13.71 -12.44 -10.32
C ASP A 287 -12.54 -12.62 -9.35
N LYS A 288 -11.38 -12.98 -9.92
CA LYS A 288 -10.10 -13.12 -9.22
C LYS A 288 -9.12 -11.98 -9.52
N LYS A 289 -9.55 -10.92 -10.22
CA LYS A 289 -8.68 -9.85 -10.72
C LYS A 289 -7.88 -9.20 -9.59
N GLU A 290 -8.54 -8.84 -8.50
CA GLU A 290 -7.85 -8.24 -7.34
C GLU A 290 -6.83 -9.19 -6.73
N LEU A 291 -7.22 -10.44 -6.45
CA LEU A 291 -6.32 -11.45 -5.89
C LEU A 291 -5.11 -11.70 -6.79
N ASN A 292 -5.30 -11.82 -8.10
CA ASN A 292 -4.23 -11.99 -9.07
C ASN A 292 -3.32 -10.76 -9.15
N THR A 293 -3.88 -9.55 -9.03
CA THR A 293 -3.10 -8.29 -9.00
C THR A 293 -2.20 -8.24 -7.76
N LEU A 294 -2.73 -8.59 -6.59
CA LEU A 294 -1.95 -8.67 -5.35
C LEU A 294 -0.80 -9.69 -5.44
N LEU A 295 -1.06 -10.84 -6.06
CA LEU A 295 -0.08 -11.92 -6.23
C LEU A 295 0.98 -11.66 -7.31
N ALA A 296 0.70 -10.78 -8.28
CA ALA A 296 1.62 -10.44 -9.35
C ALA A 296 2.77 -9.53 -8.90
N SER A 297 2.53 -8.68 -7.89
CA SER A 297 3.50 -7.69 -7.41
C SER A 297 3.61 -7.73 -5.89
N ILE A 298 4.21 -8.79 -5.36
CA ILE A 298 4.41 -8.95 -3.92
C ILE A 298 5.56 -8.03 -3.46
N PRO A 299 5.34 -7.13 -2.49
CA PRO A 299 6.30 -6.08 -2.11
C PRO A 299 7.39 -6.60 -1.16
N TYR A 300 8.15 -7.60 -1.60
CA TYR A 300 9.23 -8.17 -0.81
C TYR A 300 10.40 -7.20 -0.65
N VAL A 301 10.98 -7.22 0.54
CA VAL A 301 12.26 -6.56 0.85
C VAL A 301 13.35 -7.59 1.12
N GLN A 302 14.60 -7.15 1.23
CA GLN A 302 15.73 -8.03 1.54
C GLN A 302 15.56 -8.72 2.90
N VAL A 303 16.12 -9.93 3.03
CA VAL A 303 16.15 -10.66 4.30
C VAL A 303 17.52 -10.48 4.93
N SER A 304 17.56 -10.11 6.21
CA SER A 304 18.79 -10.01 6.99
C SER A 304 18.55 -10.48 8.43
N ILE A 305 19.63 -10.82 9.13
CA ILE A 305 19.60 -11.18 10.56
C ILE A 305 19.54 -9.90 11.43
N ASN A 306 20.28 -8.87 11.04
CA ASN A 306 20.51 -7.68 11.88
C ASN A 306 20.61 -6.36 11.10
N GLY A 307 20.53 -6.38 9.77
CA GLY A 307 20.52 -5.19 8.91
C GLY A 307 21.88 -4.57 8.63
N TYR A 308 23.00 -5.11 9.14
CA TYR A 308 24.34 -4.56 8.90
C TYR A 308 24.86 -4.77 7.46
N ASP A 309 24.23 -5.65 6.72
CA ASP A 309 24.48 -5.96 5.31
C ASP A 309 23.61 -5.12 4.35
N ILE A 310 22.60 -4.42 4.87
CA ILE A 310 21.61 -3.66 4.09
C ILE A 310 21.85 -2.16 4.23
N LEU A 311 21.78 -1.43 3.12
CA LEU A 311 21.98 0.02 3.10
C LEU A 311 20.93 0.76 3.94
N THR A 312 21.30 1.87 4.58
CA THR A 312 20.38 2.70 5.37
C THR A 312 19.22 3.28 4.56
N THR A 313 19.35 3.35 3.24
CA THR A 313 18.30 3.77 2.29
C THR A 313 17.31 2.66 1.93
N ASP A 314 17.68 1.40 2.18
CA ASP A 314 16.87 0.24 1.82
C ASP A 314 16.13 -0.31 3.03
N LYS A 315 15.05 -1.05 2.75
CA LYS A 315 14.29 -1.79 3.76
C LYS A 315 14.70 -3.27 3.78
N TRP A 316 14.60 -3.88 4.95
CA TRP A 316 14.81 -5.31 5.15
C TRP A 316 13.84 -5.88 6.18
N THR A 317 13.78 -7.20 6.25
CA THR A 317 12.94 -7.95 7.19
C THR A 317 13.69 -9.20 7.68
N THR A 318 13.22 -9.84 8.74
CA THR A 318 13.78 -11.12 9.20
C THR A 318 13.23 -12.28 8.38
N GLN A 319 13.93 -13.42 8.38
CA GLN A 319 13.42 -14.64 7.72
C GLN A 319 12.10 -15.12 8.37
N THR A 320 11.95 -14.95 9.68
CA THR A 320 10.73 -15.33 10.41
C THR A 320 9.52 -14.54 9.92
N ASP A 321 9.64 -13.22 9.85
CA ASP A 321 8.55 -12.34 9.39
C ASP A 321 8.23 -12.58 7.91
N ARG A 322 9.28 -12.82 7.10
CA ARG A 322 9.13 -13.22 5.69
C ARG A 322 8.34 -14.53 5.55
N ASN A 323 8.64 -15.55 6.34
CA ASN A 323 7.95 -16.85 6.27
C ASN A 323 6.47 -16.75 6.66
N ILE A 324 6.13 -15.89 7.64
CA ILE A 324 4.73 -15.64 8.04
C ILE A 324 3.95 -15.05 6.86
N PHE A 325 4.52 -14.04 6.18
CA PHE A 325 3.88 -13.45 5.00
C PHE A 325 3.80 -14.44 3.83
N ASP A 326 4.87 -15.20 3.57
CA ASP A 326 4.90 -16.22 2.51
C ASP A 326 3.83 -17.32 2.71
N SER A 327 3.48 -17.64 3.94
CA SER A 327 2.39 -18.56 4.25
C SER A 327 1.02 -18.02 3.80
N ALA A 328 0.78 -16.72 3.99
CA ALA A 328 -0.42 -16.04 3.50
C ALA A 328 -0.44 -15.94 1.96
N VAL A 329 0.71 -15.63 1.34
CA VAL A 329 0.89 -15.64 -0.12
C VAL A 329 0.57 -17.02 -0.71
N THR A 330 1.07 -18.09 -0.10
CA THR A 330 0.85 -19.48 -0.55
C THR A 330 -0.62 -19.87 -0.45
N SER A 331 -1.29 -19.49 0.64
CA SER A 331 -2.73 -19.70 0.81
C SER A 331 -3.53 -18.96 -0.26
N ALA A 332 -3.17 -17.70 -0.54
CA ALA A 332 -3.78 -16.89 -1.59
C ALA A 332 -3.57 -17.49 -2.99
N ARG A 333 -2.37 -17.98 -3.32
CA ARG A 333 -2.08 -18.68 -4.58
C ARG A 333 -2.91 -19.95 -4.77
N THR A 334 -3.12 -20.71 -3.69
CA THR A 334 -3.95 -21.92 -3.73
C THR A 334 -5.39 -21.59 -4.15
N VAL A 335 -5.95 -20.51 -3.62
CA VAL A 335 -7.31 -20.05 -3.99
C VAL A 335 -7.34 -19.48 -5.42
N ALA A 336 -6.32 -18.70 -5.81
CA ALA A 336 -6.21 -18.15 -7.16
C ALA A 336 -6.21 -19.26 -8.24
N ASN A 337 -5.43 -20.34 -8.01
CA ASN A 337 -5.28 -21.46 -8.94
C ASN A 337 -6.44 -22.48 -8.90
N ASN A 338 -7.31 -22.43 -7.89
CA ASN A 338 -8.43 -23.35 -7.78
C ASN A 338 -9.60 -22.87 -8.66
N ASN A 339 -9.84 -23.54 -9.79
CA ASN A 339 -10.94 -23.23 -10.72
C ASN A 339 -12.34 -23.40 -10.09
N SER A 340 -12.44 -24.09 -8.96
CA SER A 340 -13.67 -24.31 -8.21
C SER A 340 -13.71 -23.55 -6.88
N ALA A 341 -12.79 -22.60 -6.66
CA ALA A 341 -12.85 -21.72 -5.49
C ALA A 341 -14.19 -20.98 -5.46
N SER A 342 -14.80 -20.77 -4.30
CA SER A 342 -16.00 -19.93 -4.18
C SER A 342 -15.67 -18.45 -4.04
N GLN A 343 -16.66 -17.57 -4.26
CA GLN A 343 -16.51 -16.12 -4.09
C GLN A 343 -16.03 -15.78 -2.66
N GLU A 344 -16.59 -16.46 -1.66
CA GLU A 344 -16.23 -16.26 -0.25
C GLU A 344 -14.80 -16.75 0.05
N GLN A 345 -14.33 -17.82 -0.61
CA GLN A 345 -12.93 -18.24 -0.52
C GLN A 345 -11.97 -17.20 -1.10
N VAL A 346 -12.31 -16.62 -2.26
CA VAL A 346 -11.52 -15.53 -2.88
C VAL A 346 -11.47 -14.30 -1.99
N LYS A 347 -12.63 -13.86 -1.46
CA LYS A 347 -12.71 -12.72 -0.54
C LYS A 347 -11.88 -12.94 0.73
N ASN A 348 -12.02 -14.11 1.36
CA ASN A 348 -11.25 -14.45 2.55
C ASN A 348 -9.74 -14.53 2.26
N ALA A 349 -9.34 -15.02 1.09
CA ALA A 349 -7.94 -15.02 0.67
C ALA A 349 -7.38 -13.60 0.53
N ILE A 350 -8.13 -12.68 -0.09
CA ILE A 350 -7.76 -11.26 -0.22
C ILE A 350 -7.60 -10.62 1.17
N THR A 351 -8.58 -10.80 2.07
CA THR A 351 -8.53 -10.24 3.43
C THR A 351 -7.32 -10.77 4.20
N ARG A 352 -7.07 -12.09 4.18
CA ARG A 352 -5.92 -12.68 4.85
C ARG A 352 -4.59 -12.18 4.29
N TYR A 353 -4.47 -12.08 2.96
CA TYR A 353 -3.29 -11.53 2.31
C TYR A 353 -3.02 -10.09 2.75
N LYS A 354 -4.05 -9.23 2.72
CA LYS A 354 -3.92 -7.81 3.10
C LYS A 354 -3.53 -7.66 4.57
N ASN A 355 -4.12 -8.43 5.47
CA ASN A 355 -3.77 -8.38 6.89
C ASN A 355 -2.32 -8.84 7.12
N ALA A 356 -1.88 -9.91 6.45
CA ALA A 356 -0.50 -10.37 6.54
C ALA A 356 0.49 -9.37 5.94
N LEU A 357 0.11 -8.67 4.86
CA LEU A 357 0.91 -7.61 4.25
C LEU A 357 1.12 -6.45 5.22
N VAL A 358 0.09 -6.02 5.95
CA VAL A 358 0.22 -4.98 6.98
C VAL A 358 1.23 -5.40 8.05
N GLY A 359 1.13 -6.64 8.55
CA GLY A 359 2.09 -7.18 9.51
C GLY A 359 3.51 -7.24 8.94
N TYR A 360 3.66 -7.69 7.70
CA TYR A 360 4.94 -7.76 7.01
C TYR A 360 5.58 -6.38 6.84
N GLN A 361 4.81 -5.38 6.41
CA GLN A 361 5.28 -3.99 6.25
C GLN A 361 5.69 -3.37 7.59
N ALA A 362 4.93 -3.62 8.66
CA ALA A 362 5.27 -3.15 10.01
C ALA A 362 6.56 -3.78 10.55
N ALA A 363 6.89 -5.01 10.12
CA ALA A 363 8.14 -5.69 10.50
C ALA A 363 9.37 -5.19 9.71
N GLN A 364 9.17 -4.40 8.64
CA GLN A 364 10.29 -3.90 7.82
C GLN A 364 11.09 -2.83 8.58
N LYS A 365 12.41 -2.97 8.54
CA LYS A 365 13.37 -2.07 9.20
C LYS A 365 14.26 -1.43 8.14
N SER A 366 14.80 -0.24 8.43
CA SER A 366 15.86 0.32 7.60
C SER A 366 17.18 -0.42 7.85
N GLY A 367 18.02 -0.53 6.82
CA GLY A 367 19.36 -1.08 6.96
C GLY A 367 20.28 -0.23 7.86
N LEU A 368 21.41 -0.80 8.25
CA LEU A 368 22.44 -0.16 9.10
C LEU A 368 23.77 0.07 8.37
N LYS A 369 23.89 -0.43 7.13
CA LYS A 369 25.08 -0.23 6.30
C LYS A 369 25.07 1.18 5.71
N TYR A 370 26.06 1.99 6.07
CA TYR A 370 26.26 3.27 5.39
C TYR A 370 26.81 3.01 3.97
N GLY A 371 26.27 3.72 2.98
CA GLY A 371 26.79 3.66 1.61
C GLY A 371 28.20 4.26 1.55
N TYR A 372 29.11 3.58 0.85
CA TYR A 372 30.43 4.13 0.55
C TYR A 372 30.25 5.35 -0.33
N GLY A 373 30.55 6.55 0.17
CA GLY A 373 30.58 7.73 -0.69
C GLY A 373 31.77 7.68 -1.64
N ASP A 374 31.63 8.26 -2.84
CA ASP A 374 32.72 8.33 -3.82
C ASP A 374 33.79 9.32 -3.35
N LYS A 375 35.00 8.81 -3.11
CA LYS A 375 36.15 9.56 -2.56
C LYS A 375 37.05 10.13 -3.65
N ALA A 376 36.84 9.80 -4.92
CA ALA A 376 37.73 10.16 -6.01
C ALA A 376 37.93 11.68 -6.11
N SER A 377 36.86 12.46 -5.98
CA SER A 377 36.93 13.93 -6.03
C SER A 377 37.70 14.54 -4.86
N LEU A 378 37.52 14.01 -3.64
CA LEU A 378 38.25 14.49 -2.46
C LEU A 378 39.74 14.12 -2.55
N GLN A 379 40.06 12.92 -3.02
CA GLN A 379 41.44 12.49 -3.28
C GLN A 379 42.09 13.38 -4.34
N SER A 380 41.41 13.67 -5.45
CA SER A 380 41.92 14.58 -6.49
C SER A 380 42.17 15.98 -5.92
N LEU A 381 41.28 16.48 -5.06
CA LEU A 381 41.43 17.80 -4.45
C LEU A 381 42.65 17.86 -3.52
N ILE A 382 42.85 16.83 -2.68
CA ILE A 382 44.04 16.70 -1.80
C ILE A 382 45.33 16.76 -2.63
N HIS A 383 45.40 16.03 -3.74
CA HIS A 383 46.59 16.03 -4.61
C HIS A 383 46.81 17.36 -5.36
N SER A 384 45.76 18.18 -5.52
CA SER A 384 45.85 19.46 -6.24
C SER A 384 46.34 20.64 -5.41
N VAL A 385 46.54 20.45 -4.09
CA VAL A 385 46.99 21.52 -3.19
C VAL A 385 48.41 21.94 -3.58
N SER A 386 48.54 23.15 -4.11
CA SER A 386 49.81 23.75 -4.48
C SER A 386 50.38 24.57 -3.34
N TYR A 387 51.62 24.25 -2.96
CA TYR A 387 52.36 24.95 -1.93
C TYR A 387 53.33 25.96 -2.52
N VAL A 388 53.52 27.08 -1.83
CA VAL A 388 54.54 28.09 -2.18
C VAL A 388 55.63 28.10 -1.11
N THR A 389 56.75 28.79 -1.40
CA THR A 389 57.89 28.89 -0.48
C THR A 389 57.46 29.43 0.88
N VAL A 390 58.05 28.91 1.95
CA VAL A 390 57.86 29.45 3.31
C VAL A 390 58.97 30.43 3.61
N SER A 391 58.63 31.62 4.10
CA SER A 391 59.62 32.61 4.53
C SER A 391 59.10 33.42 5.73
N TRP A 392 59.99 34.12 6.42
CA TRP A 392 59.62 34.97 7.55
C TRP A 392 59.12 36.35 7.11
N ASN A 393 59.81 36.97 6.14
CA ASN A 393 59.58 38.36 5.73
C ASN A 393 59.72 38.60 4.21
N GLY A 394 60.07 37.58 3.42
CA GLY A 394 60.17 37.64 1.97
C GLY A 394 61.51 38.15 1.43
N SER A 395 62.49 38.43 2.30
CA SER A 395 63.82 38.91 1.87
C SER A 395 64.72 37.84 1.29
N ASP A 396 64.38 36.57 1.51
CA ASP A 396 65.03 35.37 0.99
C ASP A 396 64.29 34.79 -0.23
N VAL A 397 63.14 35.36 -0.59
CA VAL A 397 62.32 34.95 -1.74
C VAL A 397 62.52 35.93 -2.89
N SER A 398 62.84 35.42 -4.08
CA SER A 398 63.02 36.23 -5.29
C SER A 398 61.84 37.15 -5.56
N TYR A 399 62.13 38.32 -6.14
CA TYR A 399 61.12 39.32 -6.48
C TYR A 399 59.93 38.72 -7.24
N ASN A 400 58.71 39.10 -6.83
CA ASN A 400 57.45 38.67 -7.42
C ASN A 400 57.21 37.14 -7.39
N THR A 401 57.98 36.38 -6.61
CA THR A 401 57.72 34.96 -6.35
C THR A 401 56.78 34.84 -5.14
N PRO A 402 55.66 34.11 -5.24
CA PRO A 402 54.72 33.98 -4.13
C PRO A 402 55.33 33.15 -3.00
N TRP A 403 55.06 33.56 -1.75
CA TRP A 403 55.47 32.88 -0.53
C TRP A 403 54.41 33.03 0.57
N THR A 404 54.53 32.21 1.62
CA THR A 404 53.66 32.25 2.81
C THR A 404 54.49 32.10 4.09
N THR A 405 53.91 32.44 5.23
CA THR A 405 54.52 32.19 6.54
C THR A 405 54.34 30.73 6.96
N GLN A 406 55.12 30.27 7.94
CA GLN A 406 55.00 28.91 8.47
C GLN A 406 53.61 28.65 9.08
N ALA A 407 52.99 29.66 9.71
CA ALA A 407 51.65 29.53 10.29
C ALA A 407 50.58 29.27 9.22
N GLU A 408 50.64 29.99 8.11
CA GLU A 408 49.73 29.82 6.96
C GLU A 408 49.93 28.45 6.30
N ARG A 409 51.19 27.99 6.19
CA ARG A 409 51.52 26.64 5.71
C ARG A 409 50.95 25.54 6.61
N ASN A 410 51.13 25.67 7.92
CA ASN A 410 50.61 24.69 8.88
C ASN A 410 49.07 24.59 8.83
N ALA A 411 48.38 25.71 8.61
CA ALA A 411 46.92 25.73 8.52
C ALA A 411 46.38 24.91 7.33
N ILE A 412 46.96 25.08 6.13
CA ILE A 412 46.56 24.28 4.97
C ILE A 412 46.96 22.81 5.12
N ASP A 413 48.12 22.51 5.71
CA ASP A 413 48.55 21.13 5.99
C ASP A 413 47.60 20.42 6.97
N SER A 414 47.09 21.13 7.98
CA SER A 414 46.09 20.61 8.91
C SER A 414 44.76 20.31 8.19
N ALA A 415 44.34 21.16 7.25
CA ALA A 415 43.12 20.93 6.47
C ALA A 415 43.27 19.72 5.52
N VAL A 416 44.44 19.59 4.87
CA VAL A 416 44.78 18.42 4.04
C VAL A 416 44.77 17.13 4.88
N SER A 417 45.38 17.14 6.06
CA SER A 417 45.37 15.99 6.98
C SER A 417 43.95 15.60 7.37
N THR A 418 43.11 16.56 7.73
CA THR A 418 41.69 16.32 8.06
C THR A 418 40.94 15.70 6.89
N ALA A 419 41.10 16.23 5.68
CA ALA A 419 40.53 15.64 4.46
C ALA A 419 41.02 14.20 4.22
N GLN A 420 42.31 13.93 4.47
CA GLN A 420 42.88 12.59 4.35
C GLN A 420 42.28 11.60 5.36
N THR A 421 41.91 12.05 6.57
CA THR A 421 41.22 11.18 7.55
C THR A 421 39.87 10.70 7.03
N VAL A 422 39.12 11.54 6.30
CA VAL A 422 37.83 11.18 5.69
C VAL A 422 38.02 10.18 4.54
N VAL A 423 39.07 10.37 3.72
CA VAL A 423 39.45 9.39 2.68
C VAL A 423 39.79 8.03 3.30
N ASN A 424 40.54 8.01 4.40
CA ASN A 424 40.97 6.78 5.06
C ASN A 424 39.86 6.12 5.91
N ASN A 425 38.83 6.87 6.29
CA ASN A 425 37.70 6.34 7.05
C ASN A 425 36.84 5.43 6.17
N TYR A 426 36.87 4.12 6.44
CA TYR A 426 36.09 3.12 5.71
C TYR A 426 34.58 3.41 5.72
N TYR A 427 34.07 4.07 6.75
CA TYR A 427 32.64 4.36 6.97
C TYR A 427 32.23 5.79 6.59
N ALA A 428 33.09 6.56 5.90
CA ALA A 428 32.76 7.92 5.48
C ALA A 428 31.52 7.95 4.57
N THR A 429 30.53 8.75 4.94
CA THR A 429 29.30 8.96 4.16
C THR A 429 29.54 9.99 3.04
N GLN A 430 28.63 10.07 2.07
CA GLN A 430 28.70 11.10 1.03
C GLN A 430 28.65 12.53 1.62
N THR A 431 27.94 12.73 2.73
CA THR A 431 27.89 14.01 3.46
C THR A 431 29.24 14.33 4.08
N ASP A 432 29.92 13.36 4.69
CA ASP A 432 31.27 13.55 5.25
C ASP A 432 32.27 13.96 4.17
N ILE A 433 32.18 13.31 3.00
CA ILE A 433 33.03 13.62 1.84
C ILE A 433 32.73 15.02 1.30
N ALA A 434 31.45 15.38 1.13
CA ALA A 434 31.07 16.71 0.64
C ALA A 434 31.54 17.83 1.59
N ASN A 435 31.40 17.62 2.91
CA ASN A 435 31.89 18.56 3.92
C ASN A 435 33.41 18.68 3.88
N ALA A 436 34.14 17.56 3.74
CA ALA A 436 35.59 17.58 3.61
C ALA A 436 36.07 18.32 2.35
N ILE A 437 35.38 18.15 1.21
CA ILE A 437 35.66 18.90 -0.03
C ILE A 437 35.48 20.41 0.19
N ASN A 438 34.36 20.84 0.77
CA ASN A 438 34.09 22.25 1.03
C ASN A 438 35.13 22.86 1.98
N ASN A 439 35.45 22.15 3.06
CA ASN A 439 36.45 22.62 4.04
C ASN A 439 37.84 22.76 3.42
N LEU A 440 38.29 21.78 2.63
CA LEU A 440 39.59 21.84 1.96
C LEU A 440 39.63 22.94 0.90
N ASN A 441 38.57 23.10 0.10
CA ASN A 441 38.46 24.21 -0.86
C ASN A 441 38.58 25.58 -0.20
N ASN A 442 37.88 25.78 0.93
CA ASN A 442 37.96 27.01 1.69
C ASN A 442 39.39 27.25 2.21
N ALA A 443 40.04 26.23 2.77
CA ALA A 443 41.42 26.32 3.23
C ALA A 443 42.40 26.65 2.09
N ILE A 444 42.23 26.04 0.91
CA ILE A 444 43.02 26.36 -0.29
C ILE A 444 42.82 27.84 -0.67
N GLY A 445 41.58 28.33 -0.65
CA GLY A 445 41.25 29.73 -0.93
C GLY A 445 41.90 30.71 0.05
N THR A 446 41.86 30.39 1.35
CA THR A 446 42.54 31.16 2.40
C THR A 446 44.05 31.16 2.22
N TYR A 447 44.64 29.99 1.95
CA TYR A 447 46.08 29.85 1.74
C TYR A 447 46.57 30.66 0.53
N LYS A 448 45.84 30.62 -0.59
CA LYS A 448 46.13 31.44 -1.78
C LYS A 448 46.00 32.94 -1.52
N SER A 449 44.96 33.35 -0.79
CA SER A 449 44.78 34.76 -0.41
C SER A 449 45.88 35.27 0.53
N ALA A 450 46.56 34.38 1.25
CA ALA A 450 47.66 34.71 2.15
C ALA A 450 49.02 34.85 1.44
N TYR A 451 49.07 34.63 0.13
CA TYR A 451 50.29 34.77 -0.67
C TYR A 451 50.82 36.20 -0.55
N LYS A 452 52.10 36.27 -0.18
CA LYS A 452 52.92 37.48 -0.20
C LYS A 452 53.94 37.31 -1.32
N TYR A 453 54.57 38.39 -1.76
CA TYR A 453 55.55 38.35 -2.84
C TYR A 453 56.94 38.71 -2.32
N GLY A 454 57.95 38.00 -2.81
CA GLY A 454 59.34 38.23 -2.42
C GLY A 454 59.81 39.63 -2.82
N ASN A 455 60.75 40.17 -2.06
CA ASN A 455 61.37 41.47 -2.33
C ASN A 455 62.88 41.37 -2.61
N ASN A 456 63.42 40.14 -2.69
CA ASN A 456 64.83 39.90 -2.94
C ASN A 456 65.17 40.14 -4.42
N GLY A 457 66.02 41.13 -4.69
CA GLY A 457 66.51 41.45 -6.02
C GLY A 457 65.77 42.59 -6.72
N TYR A 458 65.70 43.78 -6.11
CA TYR A 458 65.58 44.99 -6.93
C TYR A 458 66.78 45.02 -7.89
N TYR A 459 66.59 44.70 -9.17
CA TYR A 459 67.48 45.24 -10.19
C TYR A 459 67.26 46.75 -10.20
N VAL A 460 68.01 47.45 -9.35
CA VAL A 460 68.11 48.90 -9.40
C VAL A 460 69.04 49.20 -10.57
N ASP A 461 68.55 49.94 -11.57
CA ASP A 461 69.40 50.45 -12.63
C ASP A 461 70.47 51.35 -12.00
N LYS A 462 71.74 50.93 -12.09
CA LYS A 462 72.90 51.64 -11.52
C LYS A 462 73.68 52.39 -12.58
N THR A 463 73.25 52.34 -13.84
CA THR A 463 73.97 52.86 -15.00
C THR A 463 74.30 54.35 -14.83
N TYR A 464 73.39 55.13 -14.22
CA TYR A 464 73.60 56.55 -13.95
C TYR A 464 74.69 56.81 -12.89
N LEU A 465 74.77 55.97 -11.85
CA LEU A 465 75.82 56.05 -10.82
C LEU A 465 77.18 55.59 -11.37
N GLU A 466 77.20 54.52 -12.17
CA GLU A 466 78.39 54.02 -12.86
C GLU A 466 78.96 55.06 -13.83
N SER A 467 78.08 55.73 -14.59
CA SER A 467 78.48 56.83 -15.47
C SER A 467 79.07 58.00 -14.68
N LEU A 468 78.52 58.35 -13.51
CA LEU A 468 79.04 59.42 -12.68
C LEU A 468 80.39 59.07 -12.04
N ILE A 469 80.57 57.83 -11.57
CA ILE A 469 81.86 57.32 -11.08
C ILE A 469 82.93 57.46 -12.16
N THR A 470 82.57 57.12 -13.41
CA THR A 470 83.48 57.23 -14.57
C THR A 470 83.85 58.68 -14.85
N SER A 471 82.86 59.58 -14.90
CA SER A 471 83.09 61.03 -15.08
C SER A 471 83.97 61.60 -13.97
N ALA A 472 83.71 61.25 -12.71
CA ALA A 472 84.47 61.71 -11.56
C ALA A 472 85.93 61.23 -11.57
N SER A 473 86.15 59.98 -11.99
CA SER A 473 87.49 59.40 -12.11
C SER A 473 88.29 60.03 -13.26
N ASN A 474 87.66 60.21 -14.42
CA ASN A 474 88.31 60.81 -15.60
C ASN A 474 88.55 62.32 -15.44
N GLY A 475 87.72 62.99 -14.65
CA GLY A 475 87.84 64.41 -14.37
C GLY A 475 88.98 64.76 -13.40
N MET A 476 89.75 63.81 -12.91
CA MET A 476 90.86 64.07 -11.99
C MET A 476 92.00 64.80 -12.69
N VAL A 477 92.62 65.73 -11.96
CA VAL A 477 93.75 66.54 -12.43
C VAL A 477 94.96 66.35 -11.51
N PRO A 478 96.19 66.66 -11.95
CA PRO A 478 97.40 66.54 -11.13
C PRO A 478 97.31 67.31 -9.80
N ILE A 479 98.03 66.85 -8.79
CA ILE A 479 98.21 67.57 -7.53
C ILE A 479 99.44 68.47 -7.62
N SER A 480 99.35 69.69 -7.08
CA SER A 480 100.53 70.52 -6.82
C SER A 480 101.20 70.07 -5.54
N HIS A 481 102.47 69.67 -5.60
CA HIS A 481 103.25 69.24 -4.44
C HIS A 481 103.61 70.41 -3.51
N ASN A 482 103.64 71.63 -4.06
CA ASN A 482 103.87 72.86 -3.30
C ASN A 482 102.57 73.45 -2.73
N GLY A 483 101.40 72.91 -3.10
CA GLY A 483 100.08 73.33 -2.62
C GLY A 483 99.59 74.68 -3.18
N ASP A 484 100.34 75.30 -4.09
CA ASP A 484 100.06 76.63 -4.66
C ASP A 484 100.01 76.65 -6.20
N GLY A 485 100.30 75.52 -6.86
CA GLY A 485 100.28 75.40 -8.31
C GLY A 485 101.55 75.87 -9.02
N SER A 486 102.59 76.30 -8.28
CA SER A 486 103.87 76.76 -8.84
C SER A 486 104.65 75.68 -9.60
N ASP A 487 104.37 74.40 -9.34
CA ASP A 487 104.97 73.23 -9.98
C ASP A 487 104.19 72.71 -11.20
N ILE A 488 103.00 73.25 -11.46
CA ILE A 488 102.11 72.85 -12.57
C ILE A 488 102.06 73.95 -13.63
N PHE A 489 102.11 73.58 -14.92
CA PHE A 489 102.02 74.51 -16.04
C PHE A 489 100.69 75.28 -16.06
N ASN A 490 100.74 76.54 -16.46
CA ASN A 490 99.61 77.46 -16.38
C ASN A 490 98.40 77.15 -17.29
N ASN A 491 98.55 76.24 -18.24
CA ASN A 491 97.45 75.70 -19.05
C ASN A 491 96.85 74.40 -18.50
N ILE A 492 97.43 73.83 -17.44
CA ILE A 492 96.98 72.59 -16.80
C ILE A 492 96.26 72.97 -15.50
N GLN A 493 95.07 72.41 -15.32
CA GLN A 493 94.38 72.50 -14.04
C GLN A 493 95.02 71.57 -13.02
N TRP A 494 95.05 71.96 -11.75
CA TRP A 494 95.54 71.17 -10.63
C TRP A 494 94.59 71.28 -9.44
N THR A 495 94.79 70.41 -8.46
CA THR A 495 94.01 70.37 -7.21
C THR A 495 94.90 70.08 -6.00
N SER A 496 94.40 70.26 -4.79
CA SER A 496 95.13 69.84 -3.58
C SER A 496 94.95 68.35 -3.31
N GLU A 497 95.90 67.75 -2.58
CA GLU A 497 95.82 66.36 -2.13
C GLU A 497 94.56 66.11 -1.28
N TYR A 498 94.16 67.09 -0.47
CA TYR A 498 92.97 67.02 0.37
C TYR A 498 91.69 66.87 -0.47
N GLU A 499 91.50 67.72 -1.49
CA GLU A 499 90.31 67.69 -2.33
C GLU A 499 90.26 66.43 -3.20
N LEU A 500 91.41 65.95 -3.70
CA LEU A 500 91.48 64.67 -4.41
C LEU A 500 91.11 63.50 -3.49
N SER A 501 91.57 63.51 -2.24
CA SER A 501 91.27 62.46 -1.26
C SER A 501 89.78 62.40 -0.91
N MET A 502 89.12 63.57 -0.78
CA MET A 502 87.68 63.67 -0.52
C MET A 502 86.84 63.13 -1.69
N LEU A 503 87.25 63.43 -2.94
CA LEU A 503 86.59 62.87 -4.12
C LEU A 503 86.80 61.36 -4.20
N ASN A 504 88.03 60.88 -4.00
CA ASN A 504 88.36 59.44 -4.00
C ASN A 504 87.54 58.67 -2.96
N TYR A 505 87.41 59.21 -1.75
CA TYR A 505 86.57 58.60 -0.71
C TYR A 505 85.12 58.46 -1.17
N SER A 506 84.55 59.50 -1.78
CA SER A 506 83.16 59.49 -2.27
C SER A 506 82.97 58.54 -3.45
N ILE A 507 83.96 58.41 -4.33
CA ILE A 507 83.97 57.43 -5.43
C ILE A 507 83.95 56.00 -4.87
N GLU A 508 84.76 55.70 -3.85
CA GLU A 508 84.81 54.37 -3.25
C GLU A 508 83.51 54.01 -2.52
N GLN A 509 82.88 54.97 -1.83
CA GLN A 509 81.53 54.77 -1.26
C GLN A 509 80.48 54.48 -2.35
N ALA A 510 80.53 55.20 -3.48
CA ALA A 510 79.63 54.95 -4.60
C ALA A 510 79.87 53.56 -5.24
N ARG A 511 81.13 53.14 -5.39
CA ARG A 511 81.51 51.81 -5.89
C ARG A 511 81.02 50.69 -4.98
N PHE A 512 81.07 50.88 -3.67
CA PHE A 512 80.52 49.92 -2.71
C PHE A 512 79.03 49.66 -2.96
N ILE A 513 78.25 50.72 -3.23
CA ILE A 513 76.83 50.62 -3.55
C ILE A 513 76.58 49.99 -4.93
N VAL A 514 77.42 50.30 -5.94
CA VAL A 514 77.35 49.65 -7.25
C VAL A 514 77.56 48.13 -7.14
N ASN A 515 78.56 47.72 -6.37
CA ASN A 515 78.91 46.30 -6.19
C ASN A 515 77.97 45.55 -5.21
N ASN A 516 77.18 46.26 -4.41
CA ASN A 516 76.21 45.65 -3.52
C ASN A 516 74.97 45.17 -4.31
N TYR A 517 74.85 43.86 -4.50
CA TYR A 517 73.73 43.22 -5.19
C TYR A 517 72.37 43.52 -4.55
N SER A 518 72.35 43.80 -3.24
CA SER A 518 71.13 44.05 -2.47
C SER A 518 70.83 45.54 -2.26
N ALA A 519 71.56 46.44 -2.92
CA ALA A 519 71.33 47.88 -2.78
C ALA A 519 69.91 48.27 -3.21
N THR A 520 69.23 49.01 -2.35
CA THR A 520 67.88 49.55 -2.61
C THR A 520 67.94 50.77 -3.53
N GLN A 521 66.81 51.10 -4.18
CA GLN A 521 66.72 52.30 -5.03
C GLN A 521 67.09 53.57 -4.25
N THR A 522 66.72 53.65 -2.97
CA THR A 522 67.07 54.77 -2.08
C THR A 522 68.57 54.86 -1.83
N GLU A 523 69.25 53.73 -1.60
CA GLU A 523 70.70 53.70 -1.40
C GLU A 523 71.46 54.11 -2.67
N VAL A 524 71.03 53.66 -3.86
CA VAL A 524 71.65 54.07 -5.14
C VAL A 524 71.42 55.57 -5.40
N SER A 525 70.21 56.08 -5.15
CA SER A 525 69.93 57.53 -5.28
C SER A 525 70.74 58.38 -4.29
N ASN A 526 70.89 57.94 -3.04
CA ASN A 526 71.70 58.64 -2.05
C ASN A 526 73.19 58.63 -2.41
N ALA A 527 73.72 57.49 -2.88
CA ALA A 527 75.10 57.37 -3.33
C ALA A 527 75.40 58.30 -4.51
N TYR A 528 74.47 58.39 -5.48
CA TYR A 528 74.57 59.33 -6.59
C TYR A 528 74.61 60.78 -6.13
N ASN A 529 73.67 61.17 -5.26
CA ASN A 529 73.60 62.54 -4.73
C ASN A 529 74.85 62.90 -3.91
N ASN A 530 75.41 61.96 -3.16
CA ASN A 530 76.65 62.20 -2.41
C ASN A 530 77.86 62.36 -3.35
N LEU A 531 77.99 61.50 -4.37
CA LEU A 531 79.09 61.56 -5.32
C LEU A 531 79.04 62.82 -6.19
N ILE A 532 77.86 63.22 -6.71
CA ILE A 532 77.74 64.40 -7.56
C ILE A 532 78.14 65.67 -6.78
N ASN A 533 77.70 65.79 -5.52
CA ASN A 533 78.06 66.91 -4.65
C ASN A 533 79.58 66.96 -4.37
N ALA A 534 80.22 65.81 -4.17
CA ALA A 534 81.67 65.74 -3.98
C ALA A 534 82.43 66.09 -5.26
N TYR A 535 81.96 65.60 -6.41
CA TYR A 535 82.55 65.88 -7.71
C TYR A 535 82.45 67.36 -8.10
N ASP A 536 81.32 68.01 -7.83
CA ASP A 536 81.14 69.44 -8.06
C ASP A 536 82.06 70.28 -7.15
N LYS A 537 82.21 69.91 -5.88
CA LYS A 537 83.18 70.57 -4.97
C LYS A 537 84.61 70.43 -5.48
N TYR A 538 84.99 69.22 -5.90
CA TYR A 538 86.31 68.96 -6.46
C TYR A 538 86.56 69.78 -7.74
N ASN A 539 85.60 69.84 -8.65
CA ASN A 539 85.71 70.63 -9.88
C ASN A 539 85.86 72.14 -9.60
N ASN A 540 85.12 72.66 -8.62
CA ASN A 540 85.23 74.06 -8.20
C ASN A 540 86.56 74.37 -7.49
N ALA A 541 87.20 73.37 -6.88
CA ALA A 541 88.48 73.53 -6.22
C ALA A 541 89.67 73.55 -7.21
N LYS A 542 89.46 73.15 -8.47
CA LYS A 542 90.51 73.15 -9.50
C LYS A 542 90.99 74.56 -9.79
N ARG A 543 92.30 74.70 -9.95
CA ARG A 543 92.98 75.96 -10.28
C ARG A 543 93.94 75.74 -11.44
N TYR A 544 94.24 76.77 -12.22
CA TYR A 544 95.32 76.67 -13.21
C TYR A 544 96.68 76.80 -12.51
N GLY A 545 97.69 76.14 -13.09
CA GLY A 545 99.07 76.24 -12.60
C GLY A 545 99.63 77.65 -12.72
N LEU A 546 100.76 77.90 -12.06
CA LEU A 546 101.47 79.18 -12.10
C LEU A 546 102.81 79.08 -12.84
N LYS A 547 103.25 77.86 -13.20
CA LYS A 547 104.49 77.65 -13.95
C LYS A 547 104.30 78.10 -15.40
N PRO A 548 105.08 79.08 -15.89
CA PRO A 548 105.02 79.50 -17.29
C PRO A 548 105.40 78.33 -18.21
N TYR A 549 104.81 78.34 -19.41
CA TYR A 549 105.12 77.38 -20.47
C TYR A 549 106.58 77.46 -20.94
#